data_AF-A0A930P908-F1
#
_entry.id   AF-A0A930P908-F1
#
_cell.length_a   1.000
_cell.length_b   1.000
_cell.length_c   1.000
_cell.angle_alpha   90.00
_cell.angle_beta   90.00
_cell.angle_gamma   90.00
#
_symmetry.space_group_name_H-M   'P 1'
#
loop_
_entity.id
_entity.type
_entity.pdbx_description
1 polymer ?
#
loop_
_entity_poly.entity_id
_entity_poly.type
_entity_poly.pdbx_seq_one_letter_code
_entity_poly.pdbx_strand_id
1 'polypeptide(L)'
;SDEYEDVLQDGIWQQFFTECPEPLTREERKEWIAKNTGVALGSDAFFPFGDNIERAHKSGVEYIAQAGGSIRDDHVIDTCDKYNIAMAFTGVRLFHH
;
A
#
# COMPACT_ATOMS: atom_id res chain seq x y z
N SER A 1 -10.89 11.57 7.53
CA SER A 1 -12.18 11.33 8.17
C SER A 1 -11.95 10.18 9.13
N ASP A 2 -12.16 10.38 10.42
CA ASP A 2 -12.00 9.31 11.41
C ASP A 2 -13.33 8.54 11.51
N GLU A 3 -13.63 7.77 10.45
CA GLU A 3 -14.92 7.06 10.23
C GLU A 3 -15.32 6.07 11.34
N TYR A 4 -14.41 5.76 12.26
CA TYR A 4 -14.70 4.88 13.39
C TYR A 4 -15.60 5.55 14.45
N GLU A 5 -15.65 6.89 14.49
CA GLU A 5 -16.47 7.63 15.45
C GLU A 5 -17.97 7.32 15.30
N ASP A 6 -18.44 7.07 14.07
CA ASP A 6 -19.83 6.73 13.78
C ASP A 6 -20.22 5.35 14.35
N VAL A 7 -19.28 4.40 14.36
CA VAL A 7 -19.53 3.04 14.87
C VAL A 7 -19.49 3.01 16.40
N LEU A 8 -18.72 3.89 17.04
CA LEU A 8 -18.54 3.93 18.50
C LEU A 8 -19.63 4.72 19.25
N GLN A 9 -20.60 5.32 18.55
CA GLN A 9 -21.68 6.06 19.20
C GLN A 9 -22.58 5.15 20.04
N ASP A 10 -23.09 5.69 21.15
CA ASP A 10 -24.02 4.98 22.01
C ASP A 10 -25.31 4.59 21.27
N GLY A 11 -25.69 3.32 21.38
CA GLY A 11 -26.80 2.70 20.66
C GLY A 11 -26.40 2.05 19.34
N ILE A 12 -25.22 2.34 18.79
CA ILE A 12 -24.72 1.75 17.53
C ILE A 12 -23.77 0.60 17.83
N TRP A 13 -22.71 0.82 18.61
CA TRP A 13 -21.71 -0.23 18.86
C TRP A 13 -22.31 -1.46 19.55
N GLN A 14 -23.31 -1.26 20.41
CA GLN A 14 -24.01 -2.33 21.14
C GLN A 14 -24.79 -3.28 20.21
N GLN A 15 -25.07 -2.89 18.96
CA GLN A 15 -25.73 -3.75 17.98
C GLN A 15 -24.76 -4.77 17.38
N PHE A 16 -23.45 -4.50 17.43
CA PHE A 16 -22.41 -5.29 16.77
C PHE A 16 -21.45 -5.95 17.75
N PHE A 17 -21.22 -5.35 18.92
CA PHE A 17 -20.21 -5.78 19.89
C PHE A 17 -20.81 -6.00 21.28
N THR A 18 -20.22 -6.93 22.03
CA THR A 18 -20.56 -7.20 23.44
C THR A 18 -19.97 -6.16 24.40
N GLU A 19 -18.90 -5.49 23.99
CA GLU A 19 -18.22 -4.41 24.71
C GLU A 19 -17.73 -3.35 23.72
N CYS A 20 -17.62 -2.09 24.15
CA CYS A 20 -17.21 -1.00 23.27
C CYS A 20 -15.71 -1.13 22.97
N PRO A 21 -15.32 -1.35 21.70
CA PRO A 21 -13.91 -1.53 21.37
C PRO A 21 -13.15 -0.20 21.48
N GLU A 22 -11.97 -0.24 22.06
CA GLU A 22 -11.08 0.93 22.08
C GLU A 22 -10.53 1.20 20.67
N PRO A 23 -10.69 2.41 20.13
CA PRO A 23 -10.17 2.73 18.81
C PRO A 23 -8.63 2.74 18.83
N LEU A 24 -8.03 2.07 17.85
CA LEU A 24 -6.58 2.06 17.68
C LEU A 24 -6.03 3.49 17.54
N THR A 25 -5.05 3.81 18.38
CA THR A 25 -4.29 5.05 18.30
C THR A 25 -3.52 5.12 16.98
N ARG A 26 -3.10 6.33 16.60
CA ARG A 26 -2.28 6.51 15.39
C ARG A 26 -0.95 5.75 15.46
N GLU A 27 -0.39 5.62 16.64
CA GLU A 27 0.86 4.88 16.88
C GLU A 27 0.63 3.37 16.70
N GLU A 28 -0.40 2.80 17.32
CA GLU A 28 -0.75 1.39 17.16
C GLU A 28 -1.08 1.04 15.71
N ARG A 29 -1.81 1.91 14.99
CA ARG A 29 -2.07 1.72 13.55
C ARG A 29 -0.77 1.68 12.75
N LYS A 30 0.17 2.59 13.05
CA LYS A 30 1.46 2.65 12.36
C LYS A 30 2.30 1.41 12.65
N GLU A 31 2.37 0.97 13.90
CA GLU A 31 3.07 -0.25 14.30
C GLU A 31 2.46 -1.49 13.67
N TRP A 32 1.13 -1.53 13.60
CA TRP A 32 0.43 -2.63 12.95
C TRP A 32 0.73 -2.71 11.45
N ILE A 33 0.66 -1.57 10.74
CA ILE A 33 0.98 -1.49 9.31
C ILE A 33 2.44 -1.89 9.06
N ALA A 34 3.36 -1.51 9.94
CA ALA A 34 4.79 -1.84 9.81
C ALA A 34 5.08 -3.36 9.88
N LYS A 35 4.14 -4.18 10.38
CA LYS A 35 4.27 -5.65 10.41
C LYS A 35 3.89 -6.31 9.08
N ASN A 36 3.30 -5.57 8.14
CA ASN A 36 2.86 -6.13 6.87
C ASN A 36 4.06 -6.37 5.95
N THR A 37 4.21 -7.58 5.41
CA THR A 37 5.32 -8.00 4.55
C THR A 37 4.85 -8.95 3.45
N GLY A 38 5.70 -9.24 2.46
CA GLY A 38 5.37 -10.16 1.36
C GLY A 38 4.28 -9.67 0.41
N VAL A 39 4.03 -8.37 0.32
CA VAL A 39 2.98 -7.81 -0.55
C VAL A 39 3.46 -7.76 -2.01
N ALA A 40 2.57 -8.13 -2.92
CA ALA A 40 2.75 -7.95 -4.36
C ALA A 40 1.92 -6.75 -4.86
N LEU A 41 2.52 -5.94 -5.73
CA LEU A 41 1.90 -4.73 -6.29
C LEU A 41 1.96 -4.76 -7.82
N GLY A 42 0.79 -4.61 -8.46
CA GLY A 42 0.67 -4.49 -9.91
C GLY A 42 0.25 -3.09 -10.32
N SER A 43 0.91 -2.53 -11.35
CA SER A 43 0.45 -1.32 -12.04
C SER A 43 0.05 -1.63 -13.47
N ASP A 44 -1.09 -1.07 -13.88
CA ASP A 44 -1.62 -1.12 -15.24
C ASP A 44 -0.82 -0.27 -16.24
N ALA A 45 0.03 0.62 -15.74
CA ALA A 45 0.90 1.51 -16.50
C ALA A 45 2.35 1.44 -15.98
N PHE A 46 3.17 2.39 -16.41
CA PHE A 46 4.52 2.56 -15.91
C PHE A 46 4.54 3.51 -14.70
N PHE A 47 5.52 3.36 -13.82
CA PHE A 47 5.85 4.29 -12.76
C PHE A 47 6.73 5.42 -13.30
N PRO A 48 6.33 6.69 -13.12
CA PRO A 48 7.12 7.80 -13.64
C PRO A 48 8.37 8.08 -12.79
N PHE A 49 8.32 7.79 -11.48
CA PHE A 49 9.39 8.09 -10.53
C PHE A 49 9.47 7.04 -9.39
N GLY A 50 10.62 7.00 -8.70
CA GLY A 50 10.88 6.06 -7.60
C GLY A 50 10.08 6.31 -6.32
N ASP A 51 9.42 7.46 -6.17
CA ASP A 51 8.55 7.76 -5.02
C ASP A 51 7.39 6.75 -4.86
N ASN A 52 6.89 6.22 -5.97
CA ASN A 52 5.90 5.13 -5.99
C ASN A 52 6.46 3.88 -5.30
N ILE A 53 7.73 3.56 -5.51
CA ILE A 53 8.42 2.42 -4.89
C ILE A 53 8.67 2.69 -3.41
N GLU A 54 9.07 3.91 -3.04
CA GLU A 54 9.23 4.28 -1.62
C GLU A 54 7.90 4.18 -0.85
N ARG A 55 6.80 4.59 -1.49
CA ARG A 55 5.46 4.47 -0.90
C ARG A 55 5.02 3.01 -0.80
N ALA A 56 5.30 2.20 -1.81
CA ALA A 56 4.99 0.77 -1.82
C ALA A 56 5.76 0.01 -0.73
N HIS A 57 7.06 0.30 -0.58
CA HIS A 57 7.90 -0.31 0.46
C HIS A 57 7.34 -0.10 1.87
N LYS A 58 6.81 1.11 2.17
CA LYS A 58 6.16 1.42 3.46
C LYS A 58 4.90 0.58 3.75
N SER A 59 4.36 -0.11 2.75
CA SER A 59 3.22 -1.02 2.87
C SER A 59 3.61 -2.50 2.88
N GLY A 60 4.92 -2.84 2.93
CA GLY A 60 5.39 -4.23 2.93
C GLY A 60 5.56 -4.86 1.54
N VAL A 61 5.65 -4.05 0.49
CA VAL A 61 5.81 -4.54 -0.89
C VAL A 61 7.21 -5.10 -1.09
N GLU A 62 7.26 -6.34 -1.58
CA GLU A 62 8.48 -7.08 -1.94
C GLU A 62 8.51 -7.46 -3.43
N TYR A 63 7.35 -7.40 -4.11
CA TYR A 63 7.22 -7.78 -5.52
C TYR A 63 6.40 -6.75 -6.30
N ILE A 64 6.90 -6.31 -7.45
CA ILE A 64 6.26 -5.31 -8.31
C ILE A 64 6.18 -5.82 -9.75
N ALA A 65 5.01 -5.69 -10.37
CA ALA A 65 4.82 -5.86 -11.82
C ALA A 65 4.27 -4.55 -12.43
N GLN A 66 4.92 -4.05 -13.48
CA GLN A 66 4.47 -2.84 -14.20
C GLN A 66 4.64 -2.98 -15.71
N ALA A 67 4.01 -2.10 -16.48
CA ALA A 67 4.14 -2.12 -17.94
C ALA A 67 5.57 -1.82 -18.43
N GLY A 68 6.28 -0.92 -17.73
CA GLY A 68 7.56 -0.36 -18.20
C GLY A 68 7.36 0.66 -19.33
N GLY A 69 8.45 1.34 -19.72
CA GLY A 69 8.46 2.37 -20.76
C GLY A 69 8.50 3.80 -20.23
N SER A 70 8.90 4.00 -18.97
CA SER A 70 9.21 5.33 -18.44
C SER A 70 10.58 5.79 -18.94
N ILE A 71 10.74 7.09 -19.21
CA ILE A 71 12.07 7.68 -19.47
C ILE A 71 13.01 7.50 -18.26
N ARG A 72 12.44 7.30 -17.06
CA ARG A 72 13.16 7.17 -15.79
C ARG A 72 13.08 5.77 -15.20
N ASP A 73 12.87 4.74 -16.02
CA ASP A 73 12.83 3.36 -15.52
C ASP A 73 14.11 2.99 -14.75
N ASP A 74 15.30 3.47 -15.16
CA ASP A 74 16.55 3.26 -14.42
C ASP A 74 16.44 3.71 -12.95
N HIS A 75 15.89 4.91 -12.71
CA HIS A 75 15.71 5.42 -11.34
C HIS A 75 14.67 4.61 -10.55
N VAL A 76 13.65 4.08 -11.23
CA VAL A 76 12.64 3.23 -10.61
C VAL A 76 13.25 1.88 -10.21
N ILE A 77 14.06 1.28 -11.09
CA ILE A 77 14.80 0.04 -10.86
C ILE A 77 15.79 0.22 -9.71
N ASP A 78 16.60 1.29 -9.72
CA ASP A 78 17.53 1.61 -8.63
C ASP A 78 16.82 1.71 -7.28
N THR A 79 15.60 2.26 -7.26
CA THR A 79 14.81 2.36 -6.03
C THR A 79 14.29 1.00 -5.57
N CYS A 80 13.92 0.10 -6.50
CA CYS A 80 13.59 -1.28 -6.17
C CYS A 80 14.79 -2.03 -5.60
N ASP A 81 15.96 -1.92 -6.24
CA ASP A 81 17.19 -2.58 -5.80
C ASP A 81 17.62 -2.11 -4.41
N LYS A 82 17.49 -0.80 -4.12
CA LYS A 82 17.74 -0.22 -2.79
C LYS A 82 16.95 -0.93 -1.67
N TYR A 83 15.73 -1.36 -1.95
CA TYR A 83 14.85 -2.02 -0.98
C TYR A 83 14.74 -3.54 -1.19
N ASN A 84 15.56 -4.11 -2.09
CA ASN A 84 15.52 -5.52 -2.47
C ASN A 84 14.11 -5.98 -2.92
N ILE A 85 13.41 -5.13 -3.67
CA ILE A 85 12.09 -5.41 -4.24
C ILE A 85 12.28 -6.03 -5.61
N ALA A 86 11.71 -7.21 -5.83
CA ALA A 86 11.71 -7.84 -7.15
C ALA A 86 10.76 -7.10 -8.10
N MET A 87 11.27 -6.63 -9.24
CA MET A 87 10.48 -5.92 -10.24
C MET A 87 10.44 -6.66 -11.57
N ALA A 88 9.24 -6.77 -12.16
CA ALA A 88 9.01 -7.35 -13.47
C ALA A 88 8.35 -6.35 -14.41
N PHE A 89 8.90 -6.22 -15.63
CA PHE A 89 8.27 -5.46 -16.71
C PHE A 89 7.43 -6.39 -17.58
N THR A 90 6.13 -6.08 -17.68
CA THR A 90 5.17 -6.90 -18.44
C THR A 90 5.14 -6.54 -19.91
N GLY A 91 5.51 -5.30 -20.28
CA GLY A 91 5.37 -4.78 -21.64
C GLY A 91 3.92 -4.56 -22.08
N VAL A 92 2.93 -4.72 -21.19
CA VAL A 92 1.50 -4.61 -21.49
C VAL A 92 0.85 -3.58 -20.57
N ARG A 93 0.16 -2.60 -21.16
CA ARG A 93 -0.67 -1.63 -20.43
C ARG A 93 -2.11 -2.13 -20.32
N LEU A 94 -2.72 -1.98 -19.14
CA LEU A 94 -4.05 -2.52 -18.82
C LEU A 94 -5.08 -1.40 -18.55
N PHE A 95 -5.11 -0.39 -19.41
CA PHE A 95 -6.06 0.71 -19.29
C PHE A 95 -7.51 0.27 -19.52
N HIS A 96 -8.38 0.73 -18.64
CA HIS A 96 -9.82 0.55 -18.73
C HIS A 96 -10.51 1.88 -18.37
N HIS A 97 -11.51 2.29 -19.16
CA HIS A 97 -12.23 3.56 -19.03
C HIS A 97 -13.65 3.33 -18.54
#